data_AF-A0A2G6TDR0-F1
#
_entry.id   AF-A0A2G6TDR0-F1
#
_cell.length_a   1.000
_cell.length_b   1.000
_cell.length_c   1.000
_cell.angle_alpha   90.00
_cell.angle_beta   90.00
_cell.angle_gamma   90.00
#
_symmetry.space_group_name_H-M   'P 1'
#
loop_
_entity.id
_entity.type
_entity.pdbx_description
1 polymer ?
#
loop_
_entity_poly.entity_id
_entity_poly.type
_entity_poly.pdbx_seq_one_letter_code
_entity_poly.pdbx_strand_id
1 'polypeptide(L)'
;MIEKREKRKKIFYVPGMISLVLIPVFCFYHFYKVDAFKVYGWINLNVPVGNEFEEYKVATLRKYKVFNFDGSYLEKKKLKEMKLYLRKLRIEKDTVNGIKMHFGSKSYYQTFITTLDILIEEDAPTWAMNDNDIYILGSSNTPKKVKDTIHYQRMNCNTSALMAEQRHWELKNKREEEEKAFQLSFFQNKWKILSLGYLGLVFLNIFTLVKFNKSR
;
A
#
# COMPACT_ATOMS: atom_id res chain seq x y z
N MET A 1 12.00 75.82 16.48
CA MET A 1 11.57 74.66 17.30
C MET A 1 11.62 73.43 16.42
N ILE A 2 12.37 72.41 16.78
CA ILE A 2 12.43 71.15 16.03
C ILE A 2 11.47 70.17 16.70
N GLU A 3 10.40 69.82 15.99
CA GLU A 3 9.38 68.87 16.45
C GLU A 3 10.00 67.48 16.71
N LYS A 4 9.77 66.94 17.91
CA LYS A 4 10.22 65.59 18.28
C LYS A 4 9.48 64.56 17.41
N ARG A 5 10.18 63.96 16.45
CA ARG A 5 9.67 62.80 15.69
C ARG A 5 9.38 61.64 16.65
N GLU A 6 8.14 61.15 16.66
CA GLU A 6 7.79 59.92 17.36
C GLU A 6 8.62 58.74 16.83
N LYS A 7 9.34 58.07 17.72
CA LYS A 7 10.14 56.89 17.37
C LYS A 7 9.19 55.75 17.00
N ARG A 8 9.14 55.38 15.71
CA ARG A 8 8.44 54.17 15.25
C ARG A 8 8.99 52.94 15.99
N LYS A 9 8.09 52.13 16.58
CA LYS A 9 8.46 50.85 17.19
C LYS A 9 9.09 49.95 16.12
N LYS A 10 10.36 49.58 16.29
CA LYS A 10 11.04 48.62 15.42
C LYS A 10 10.50 47.23 15.73
N ILE A 11 9.67 46.70 14.85
CA ILE A 11 9.19 45.32 14.93
C ILE A 11 10.38 44.44 14.51
N PHE A 12 10.88 43.63 15.45
CA PHE A 12 11.95 42.69 15.17
C PHE A 12 11.35 41.44 14.55
N TYR A 13 11.47 41.31 13.22
CA TYR A 13 11.06 40.12 12.51
C TYR A 13 12.26 39.20 12.35
N VAL A 14 12.18 38.00 12.93
CA VAL A 14 13.19 36.97 12.75
C VAL A 14 13.00 36.34 11.36
N PRO A 15 13.99 36.44 10.45
CA PRO A 15 13.91 35.82 9.13
C PRO A 15 13.64 34.33 9.27
N GLY A 16 12.58 33.83 8.62
CA GLY A 16 12.19 32.42 8.67
C GLY A 16 10.91 32.12 9.45
N MET A 17 10.38 33.04 10.27
CA MET A 17 9.12 32.78 11.00
C MET A 17 7.90 32.59 10.10
N ILE A 18 7.78 33.37 9.03
CA ILE A 18 6.70 33.21 8.04
C ILE A 18 6.84 31.86 7.33
N SER A 19 8.06 31.47 6.97
CA SER A 19 8.33 30.18 6.31
C SER A 19 7.97 29.01 7.22
N LEU A 20 8.32 29.14 8.51
CA LEU A 20 8.05 28.13 9.52
C LEU A 20 6.54 27.88 9.64
N VAL A 21 5.71 28.91 9.66
CA VAL A 21 4.24 28.78 9.73
C VAL A 21 3.61 28.40 8.39
N LEU A 22 4.06 28.98 7.27
CA LEU A 22 3.42 28.77 5.97
C LEU A 22 3.73 27.41 5.36
N ILE A 23 4.95 26.87 5.50
CA ILE A 23 5.33 25.59 4.89
C ILE A 23 4.40 24.44 5.35
N PRO A 24 4.15 24.22 6.65
CA PRO A 24 3.24 23.18 7.10
C PRO A 24 1.82 23.38 6.56
N VAL A 25 1.33 24.62 6.52
CA VAL A 25 -0.01 24.94 6.00
C VAL A 25 -0.10 24.59 4.51
N PHE A 26 0.92 24.93 3.71
CA PHE A 26 0.99 24.55 2.30
C PHE A 26 1.12 23.04 2.11
N CYS A 27 1.88 22.33 2.95
CA CYS A 27 1.96 20.88 2.92
C CYS A 27 0.61 20.23 3.23
N PHE A 28 -0.10 20.68 4.27
CA PHE A 28 -1.44 20.19 4.57
C PHE A 28 -2.42 20.46 3.42
N TYR A 29 -2.41 21.67 2.86
CA TYR A 29 -3.23 22.01 1.70
C TYR A 29 -2.94 21.08 0.51
N HIS A 30 -1.67 20.83 0.21
CA HIS A 30 -1.27 19.90 -0.83
C HIS A 30 -1.74 18.48 -0.54
N PHE A 31 -1.55 17.97 0.69
CA PHE A 31 -1.98 16.62 1.10
C PHE A 31 -3.50 16.42 1.02
N TYR A 32 -4.28 17.45 1.35
CA TYR A 32 -5.73 17.43 1.14
C TYR A 32 -6.09 17.37 -0.36
N LYS A 33 -5.35 18.07 -1.22
CA LYS A 33 -5.58 18.06 -2.66
C LYS A 33 -5.20 16.73 -3.34
N VAL A 34 -4.16 16.06 -2.85
CA VAL A 34 -3.72 14.75 -3.38
C VAL A 34 -4.39 13.57 -2.69
N ASP A 35 -5.46 13.82 -1.92
CA ASP A 35 -6.23 12.77 -1.26
C ASP A 35 -5.39 11.82 -0.37
N ALA A 36 -4.28 12.32 0.18
CA ALA A 36 -3.35 11.50 0.97
C ALA A 36 -4.00 10.88 2.22
N PHE A 37 -5.12 11.45 2.68
CA PHE A 37 -5.89 10.98 3.83
C PHE A 37 -7.17 10.22 3.45
N LYS A 38 -7.42 9.97 2.16
CA LYS A 38 -8.59 9.17 1.77
C LYS A 38 -8.41 7.75 2.27
N VAL A 39 -9.30 7.33 3.16
CA VAL A 39 -9.41 5.96 3.63
C VAL A 39 -10.12 5.18 2.53
N TYR A 40 -9.38 4.32 1.84
CA TYR A 40 -9.95 3.39 0.89
C TYR A 40 -10.59 2.23 1.66
N GLY A 41 -11.92 2.16 1.65
CA GLY A 41 -12.70 1.11 2.33
C GLY A 41 -12.97 -0.13 1.47
N TRP A 42 -12.21 -0.33 0.40
CA TRP A 42 -12.39 -1.43 -0.54
C TRP A 42 -11.17 -2.36 -0.50
N ILE A 43 -11.43 -3.66 -0.56
CA ILE A 43 -10.42 -4.70 -0.68
C ILE A 43 -10.61 -5.31 -2.05
N ASN A 44 -9.57 -5.37 -2.86
CA ASN A 44 -9.62 -6.06 -4.14
C ASN A 44 -9.52 -7.58 -3.87
N LEU A 45 -10.57 -8.31 -4.21
CA LEU A 45 -10.65 -9.76 -4.05
C LEU A 45 -10.75 -10.40 -5.43
N ASN A 46 -9.92 -11.41 -5.69
CA ASN A 46 -10.02 -12.22 -6.90
C ASN A 46 -11.19 -13.22 -6.76
N VAL A 47 -12.41 -12.74 -7.03
CA VAL A 47 -13.62 -13.56 -7.05
C VAL A 47 -13.93 -13.93 -8.50
N PRO A 48 -14.15 -15.22 -8.82
CA PRO A 48 -14.53 -15.67 -10.16
C PRO A 48 -15.88 -15.07 -10.57
N VAL A 49 -16.04 -14.76 -11.86
CA VAL A 49 -17.27 -14.16 -12.37
C VAL A 49 -18.23 -15.28 -12.81
N GLY A 50 -19.40 -15.39 -12.19
CA GLY A 50 -20.37 -16.43 -12.53
C GLY A 50 -19.88 -17.83 -12.17
N ASN A 51 -19.93 -18.76 -13.14
CA ASN A 51 -19.64 -20.18 -12.92
C ASN A 51 -18.19 -20.57 -13.28
N GLU A 52 -17.30 -19.61 -13.54
CA GLU A 52 -15.91 -19.86 -13.94
C GLU A 52 -15.18 -20.83 -13.00
N PHE A 53 -15.43 -20.75 -11.70
CA PHE A 53 -14.81 -21.64 -10.72
C PHE A 53 -15.14 -23.12 -10.97
N GLU A 54 -16.39 -23.39 -11.32
CA GLU A 54 -16.91 -24.73 -11.62
C GLU A 54 -16.46 -25.19 -13.00
N GLU A 55 -16.52 -24.29 -13.99
CA GLU A 55 -16.09 -24.55 -15.37
C GLU A 55 -14.62 -24.98 -15.44
N TYR A 56 -13.74 -24.26 -14.73
CA TYR A 56 -12.32 -24.60 -14.62
C TYR A 56 -12.02 -25.68 -13.58
N LYS A 57 -13.06 -26.22 -12.91
CA LYS A 57 -12.96 -27.27 -11.90
C LYS A 57 -11.88 -26.99 -10.85
N VAL A 58 -11.76 -25.73 -10.44
CA VAL A 58 -10.65 -25.25 -9.60
C VAL A 58 -10.52 -26.08 -8.34
N ALA A 59 -11.64 -26.48 -7.71
CA ALA A 59 -11.65 -27.33 -6.52
C ALA A 59 -10.93 -28.68 -6.65
N THR A 60 -10.83 -29.23 -7.87
CA THR A 60 -10.20 -30.54 -8.14
C THR A 60 -8.92 -30.43 -8.98
N LEU A 61 -8.54 -29.22 -9.39
CA LEU A 61 -7.45 -28.97 -10.32
C LEU A 61 -6.06 -29.35 -9.76
N ARG A 62 -5.91 -29.37 -8.43
CA ARG A 62 -4.65 -29.63 -7.71
C ARG A 62 -4.88 -30.53 -6.52
N LYS A 63 -3.79 -31.10 -6.00
CA LYS A 63 -3.77 -31.74 -4.69
C LYS A 63 -3.64 -30.66 -3.61
N TYR A 64 -4.78 -30.26 -3.06
CA TYR A 64 -4.81 -29.18 -2.08
C TYR A 64 -4.42 -29.64 -0.68
N LYS A 65 -3.42 -28.96 -0.11
CA LYS A 65 -3.21 -28.98 1.33
C LYS A 65 -4.20 -28.03 1.99
N VAL A 66 -5.06 -28.57 2.86
CA VAL A 66 -6.16 -27.82 3.46
C VAL A 66 -5.73 -27.21 4.79
N PHE A 67 -5.98 -25.91 4.96
CA PHE A 67 -5.79 -25.16 6.20
C PHE A 67 -7.14 -24.62 6.67
N ASN A 68 -7.69 -25.21 7.73
CA ASN A 68 -8.96 -24.79 8.33
C ASN A 68 -8.72 -23.79 9.47
N PHE A 69 -9.46 -22.69 9.45
CA PHE A 69 -9.47 -21.64 10.47
C PHE A 69 -10.85 -21.60 11.12
N ASP A 70 -10.92 -21.89 12.42
CA ASP A 70 -12.17 -22.06 13.19
C ASP A 70 -12.16 -21.29 14.52
N GLY A 71 -11.32 -20.26 14.64
CA GLY A 71 -11.18 -19.42 15.84
C GLY A 71 -10.27 -20.00 16.92
N SER A 72 -9.41 -20.97 16.59
CA SER A 72 -8.56 -21.64 17.59
C SER A 72 -7.28 -20.85 17.91
N TYR A 73 -6.71 -21.06 19.09
CA TYR A 73 -5.44 -20.41 19.48
C TYR A 73 -4.25 -20.81 18.56
N LEU A 74 -4.39 -21.91 17.81
CA LEU A 74 -3.36 -22.44 16.91
C LEU A 74 -3.35 -21.75 15.54
N GLU A 75 -4.26 -20.82 15.26
CA GLU A 75 -4.33 -20.13 13.97
C GLU A 75 -3.02 -19.45 13.58
N LYS A 76 -2.33 -18.81 14.53
CA LYS A 76 -1.02 -18.18 14.26
C LYS A 76 0.03 -19.19 13.77
N LYS A 77 0.02 -20.40 14.34
CA LYS A 77 0.93 -21.48 13.91
C LYS A 77 0.56 -21.98 12.52
N LYS A 78 -0.73 -22.18 12.26
CA LYS A 78 -1.25 -22.59 10.94
C LYS A 78 -0.93 -21.57 9.84
N LEU A 79 -1.11 -20.27 10.12
CA LEU A 79 -0.74 -19.19 9.20
C LEU A 79 0.76 -19.20 8.88
N LYS A 80 1.61 -19.42 9.89
CA LYS A 80 3.08 -19.53 9.68
C LYS A 80 3.43 -20.75 8.83
N GLU A 81 2.82 -21.90 9.10
CA GLU A 81 3.02 -23.11 8.31
C GLU A 81 2.56 -22.93 6.86
N MET A 82 1.40 -22.32 6.67
CA MET A 82 0.85 -22.00 5.36
C MET A 82 1.78 -21.04 4.61
N LYS A 83 2.29 -19.98 5.24
CA LYS A 83 3.26 -19.05 4.64
C LYS A 83 4.50 -19.77 4.15
N LEU A 84 5.06 -20.67 4.95
CA LEU A 84 6.22 -21.48 4.56
C LEU A 84 5.89 -22.43 3.39
N TYR A 85 4.69 -23.02 3.40
CA TYR A 85 4.25 -23.92 2.33
C TYR A 85 3.99 -23.17 1.02
N LEU A 86 3.41 -21.97 1.07
CA LEU A 86 3.23 -21.09 -0.08
C LEU A 86 4.57 -20.70 -0.69
N ARG A 87 5.53 -20.30 0.16
CA ARG A 87 6.89 -20.00 -0.29
C ARG A 87 7.53 -21.19 -0.98
N LYS A 88 7.35 -22.40 -0.44
CA LYS A 88 7.83 -23.64 -1.06
C LYS A 88 7.19 -23.88 -2.42
N LEU A 89 5.86 -23.81 -2.52
CA LEU A 89 5.13 -23.96 -3.79
C LEU A 89 5.63 -22.98 -4.87
N ARG A 90 5.89 -21.73 -4.48
CA ARG A 90 6.41 -20.70 -5.40
C ARG A 90 7.84 -21.00 -5.86
N ILE A 91 8.74 -21.32 -4.93
CA ILE A 91 10.16 -21.58 -5.25
C ILE A 91 10.29 -22.83 -6.12
N GLU A 92 9.55 -23.89 -5.78
CA GLU A 92 9.59 -25.17 -6.49
C GLU A 92 8.77 -25.16 -7.78
N LYS A 93 8.01 -24.09 -8.04
CA LYS A 93 7.11 -23.95 -9.20
C LYS A 93 6.17 -25.15 -9.33
N ASP A 94 5.68 -25.61 -8.18
CA ASP A 94 4.86 -26.81 -8.09
C ASP A 94 3.49 -26.55 -8.69
N THR A 95 3.18 -27.25 -9.79
CA THR A 95 1.89 -27.16 -10.50
C THR A 95 0.98 -28.33 -10.20
N VAL A 96 1.37 -29.24 -9.31
CA VAL A 96 0.57 -30.42 -8.92
C VAL A 96 -0.15 -30.15 -7.61
N ASN A 97 0.54 -29.52 -6.67
CA ASN A 97 0.00 -29.21 -5.36
C ASN A 97 -0.57 -27.78 -5.30
N GLY A 98 -1.47 -27.56 -4.35
CA GLY A 98 -2.08 -26.25 -4.09
C GLY A 98 -2.39 -26.06 -2.62
N ILE A 99 -2.88 -24.88 -2.28
CA ILE A 99 -3.36 -24.56 -0.92
C ILE A 99 -4.85 -24.31 -1.00
N LYS A 100 -5.61 -24.95 -0.10
CA LYS A 100 -6.99 -24.58 0.18
C LYS A 100 -7.05 -24.02 1.59
N MET A 101 -7.58 -22.83 1.74
CA MET A 101 -7.83 -22.22 3.04
C MET A 101 -9.33 -22.18 3.25
N HIS A 102 -9.79 -22.68 4.38
CA HIS A 102 -11.21 -22.67 4.74
C HIS A 102 -11.42 -21.80 5.97
N PHE A 103 -12.31 -20.81 5.85
CA PHE A 103 -12.71 -19.93 6.93
C PHE A 103 -14.06 -20.39 7.49
N GLY A 104 -14.04 -21.11 8.60
CA GLY A 104 -15.25 -21.56 9.29
C GLY A 104 -16.02 -20.41 9.94
N SER A 105 -17.23 -20.67 10.43
CA SER A 105 -18.11 -19.64 11.02
C SER A 105 -17.53 -18.93 12.25
N LYS A 106 -16.55 -19.54 12.91
CA LYS A 106 -15.87 -19.01 14.10
C LYS A 106 -14.51 -18.37 13.78
N SER A 107 -14.13 -18.30 12.51
CA SER A 107 -12.87 -17.69 12.09
C SER A 107 -12.86 -16.19 12.38
N TYR A 108 -11.72 -15.68 12.84
CA TYR A 108 -11.56 -14.25 13.08
C TYR A 108 -11.34 -13.50 11.77
N TYR A 109 -12.00 -12.36 11.60
CA TYR A 109 -11.78 -11.47 10.44
C TYR A 109 -10.29 -11.09 10.28
N GLN A 110 -9.57 -10.91 11.40
CA GLN A 110 -8.14 -10.66 11.37
C GLN A 110 -7.35 -11.79 10.70
N THR A 111 -7.78 -13.05 10.84
CA THR A 111 -7.15 -14.22 10.20
C THR A 111 -7.33 -14.18 8.68
N PHE A 112 -8.50 -13.73 8.21
CA PHE A 112 -8.75 -13.49 6.78
C PHE A 112 -7.86 -12.36 6.23
N ILE A 113 -7.79 -11.21 6.91
CA ILE A 113 -6.91 -10.10 6.48
C ILE A 113 -5.45 -10.51 6.47
N THR A 114 -4.98 -11.16 7.54
CA THR A 114 -3.59 -11.64 7.62
C THR A 114 -3.26 -12.64 6.50
N THR A 115 -4.26 -13.41 6.06
CA THR A 115 -4.09 -14.29 4.89
C THR A 115 -3.80 -13.49 3.64
N LEU A 116 -4.61 -12.48 3.33
CA LEU A 116 -4.43 -11.63 2.15
C LEU A 116 -3.06 -10.94 2.18
N ASP A 117 -2.63 -10.46 3.34
CA ASP A 117 -1.29 -9.89 3.52
C ASP A 117 -0.19 -10.91 3.18
N ILE A 118 -0.34 -12.17 3.61
CA ILE A 118 0.62 -13.24 3.28
C ILE A 118 0.62 -13.54 1.78
N LEU A 119 -0.54 -13.51 1.11
CA LEU A 119 -0.60 -13.74 -0.35
C LEU A 119 0.17 -12.67 -1.11
N ILE A 120 0.06 -11.40 -0.68
CA ILE A 120 0.78 -10.28 -1.29
C ILE A 120 2.28 -10.36 -0.96
N GLU A 121 2.64 -10.58 0.31
CA GLU A 121 4.02 -10.64 0.78
C GLU A 121 4.81 -11.78 0.11
N GLU A 122 4.18 -12.94 -0.07
CA GLU A 122 4.79 -14.10 -0.72
C GLU A 122 4.57 -14.13 -2.24
N ASP A 123 4.07 -13.06 -2.86
CA ASP A 123 3.82 -12.99 -4.32
C ASP A 123 3.10 -14.24 -4.83
N ALA A 124 1.94 -14.53 -4.24
CA ALA A 124 1.17 -15.73 -4.51
C ALA A 124 0.83 -15.82 -6.02
N PRO A 125 1.18 -16.93 -6.69
CA PRO A 125 1.17 -16.99 -8.15
C PRO A 125 -0.22 -16.78 -8.77
N THR A 126 -1.20 -17.55 -8.35
CA THR A 126 -2.59 -17.41 -8.79
C THR A 126 -3.48 -17.88 -7.64
N TRP A 127 -4.47 -17.09 -7.28
CA TRP A 127 -5.41 -17.43 -6.23
C TRP A 127 -6.79 -16.89 -6.56
N ALA A 128 -7.81 -17.62 -6.10
CA ALA A 128 -9.20 -17.25 -6.27
C ALA A 128 -9.95 -17.55 -4.97
N MET A 129 -10.92 -16.70 -4.65
CA MET A 129 -11.85 -16.92 -3.54
C MET A 129 -13.12 -17.57 -4.08
N ASN A 130 -13.64 -18.58 -3.38
CA ASN A 130 -14.93 -19.17 -3.64
C ASN A 130 -15.66 -19.36 -2.31
N ASP A 131 -16.73 -18.61 -2.09
CA ASP A 131 -17.44 -18.54 -0.80
C ASP A 131 -16.48 -18.28 0.38
N ASN A 132 -16.39 -19.24 1.31
CA ASN A 132 -15.56 -19.17 2.51
C ASN A 132 -14.17 -19.78 2.31
N ASP A 133 -13.80 -20.10 1.07
CA ASP A 133 -12.55 -20.77 0.73
C ASP A 133 -11.66 -19.89 -0.13
N ILE A 134 -10.36 -19.91 0.12
CA ILE A 134 -9.34 -19.38 -0.79
C ILE A 134 -8.54 -20.53 -1.36
N TYR A 135 -8.45 -20.57 -2.69
CA TYR A 135 -7.69 -21.55 -3.44
C TYR A 135 -6.45 -20.89 -4.02
N ILE A 136 -5.27 -21.46 -3.74
CA ILE A 136 -4.00 -21.00 -4.29
C ILE A 136 -3.46 -22.09 -5.22
N LEU A 137 -3.22 -21.69 -6.45
CA LEU A 137 -2.71 -22.51 -7.53
C LEU A 137 -1.24 -22.16 -7.75
N GLY A 138 -0.34 -23.12 -7.53
CA GLY A 138 1.03 -22.95 -7.96
C GLY A 138 1.12 -22.80 -9.48
N SER A 139 1.98 -21.88 -9.92
CA SER A 139 2.22 -21.61 -11.34
C SER A 139 3.69 -21.87 -11.66
N SER A 140 3.94 -22.65 -12.71
CA SER A 140 5.28 -22.82 -13.29
C SER A 140 5.62 -21.68 -14.26
N ASN A 141 4.59 -20.97 -14.72
CA ASN A 141 4.74 -19.90 -15.68
C ASN A 141 5.30 -18.67 -14.98
N THR A 142 6.63 -18.53 -14.99
CA THR A 142 7.18 -17.21 -15.27
C THR A 142 6.53 -16.75 -16.57
N PRO A 143 5.84 -15.59 -16.64
CA PRO A 143 5.34 -15.09 -17.91
C PRO A 143 6.52 -15.15 -18.87
N LYS A 144 6.41 -15.98 -19.91
CA LYS A 144 7.48 -16.08 -20.91
C LYS A 144 7.63 -14.66 -21.43
N LYS A 145 8.76 -14.00 -21.15
CA LYS A 145 9.15 -12.82 -21.91
C LYS A 145 9.14 -13.29 -23.35
N VAL A 146 8.12 -12.90 -24.10
CA VAL A 146 8.05 -13.20 -25.53
C VAL A 146 9.33 -12.60 -26.08
N LYS A 147 10.26 -13.43 -26.57
CA LYS A 147 11.42 -12.92 -27.29
C LYS A 147 10.84 -12.18 -28.50
N ASP A 148 11.07 -10.88 -28.58
CA ASP A 148 10.71 -10.01 -29.72
C ASP A 148 11.48 -10.39 -31.00
N THR A 149 11.42 -11.65 -31.41
CA THR A 149 12.20 -12.15 -32.56
C THR A 149 11.36 -12.95 -33.56
N ILE A 150 10.03 -12.86 -33.50
CA ILE A 150 9.18 -13.35 -34.59
C ILE A 150 8.33 -12.17 -35.07
N HIS A 151 8.81 -11.53 -36.13
CA HIS A 151 8.07 -10.51 -36.85
C HIS A 151 6.95 -11.20 -37.63
N TYR A 152 5.82 -11.43 -36.97
CA TYR A 152 4.58 -11.71 -37.69
C TYR A 152 4.20 -10.43 -38.46
N GLN A 153 3.85 -10.55 -39.74
CA GLN A 153 2.99 -9.52 -40.35
C GLN A 153 1.59 -9.75 -39.76
N ARG A 154 1.28 -9.07 -38.65
CA ARG A 154 -0.07 -9.09 -38.08
C ARG A 154 -0.94 -8.19 -38.94
N MET A 155 -2.07 -8.72 -39.42
CA MET A 155 -3.23 -7.88 -39.69
C MET A 155 -3.52 -7.11 -38.39
N ASN A 156 -3.39 -5.78 -38.44
CA ASN A 156 -3.45 -4.93 -37.26
C ASN A 156 -4.92 -4.67 -36.88
N CYS A 157 -5.45 -5.48 -35.95
CA CYS A 157 -6.71 -5.20 -35.26
C CYS A 157 -6.53 -4.31 -34.02
N ASN A 158 -5.65 -3.30 -34.07
CA ASN A 158 -5.38 -2.31 -33.01
C ASN A 158 -4.96 -2.86 -31.63
N THR A 159 -4.69 -4.17 -31.52
CA THR A 159 -4.45 -4.83 -30.23
C THR A 159 -3.10 -4.45 -29.60
N SER A 160 -2.12 -4.05 -30.41
CA SER A 160 -0.80 -3.61 -29.92
C SER A 160 -0.85 -2.24 -29.24
N ALA A 161 -1.69 -1.32 -29.73
CA ALA A 161 -1.89 -0.01 -29.10
C ALA A 161 -2.58 -0.18 -27.73
N LEU A 162 -3.62 -1.01 -27.66
CA LEU A 162 -4.31 -1.34 -26.40
C LEU A 162 -3.36 -1.98 -25.37
N MET A 163 -2.53 -2.93 -25.78
CA MET A 163 -1.54 -3.54 -24.87
C MET A 163 -0.46 -2.56 -24.41
N ALA A 164 -0.09 -1.58 -25.23
CA ALA A 164 0.88 -0.54 -24.85
C ALA A 164 0.26 0.44 -23.84
N GLU A 165 -1.00 0.85 -24.05
CA GLU A 165 -1.76 1.66 -23.11
C GLU A 165 -1.94 0.95 -21.77
N GLN A 166 -2.28 -0.34 -21.80
CA GLN A 166 -2.48 -1.15 -20.59
C GLN A 166 -1.17 -1.30 -19.79
N ARG A 167 -0.04 -1.51 -20.48
CA ARG A 167 1.29 -1.56 -19.84
C ARG A 167 1.71 -0.20 -19.27
N HIS A 168 1.39 0.89 -19.96
CA HIS A 168 1.61 2.25 -19.44
C HIS A 168 0.76 2.53 -18.20
N TRP A 169 -0.49 2.09 -18.20
CA TRP A 169 -1.40 2.20 -17.06
C TRP A 169 -0.91 1.39 -15.85
N GLU A 170 -0.47 0.14 -16.06
CA GLU A 170 0.14 -0.69 -15.01
C GLU A 170 1.40 -0.06 -14.42
N LEU A 171 2.32 0.43 -15.26
CA LEU A 171 3.54 1.11 -14.82
C LEU A 171 3.25 2.39 -14.04
N LYS A 172 2.23 3.14 -14.45
CA LYS A 172 1.79 4.36 -13.77
C LYS A 172 1.21 4.03 -12.40
N ASN A 173 0.29 3.07 -12.33
CA ASN A 173 -0.32 2.63 -11.07
C ASN A 173 0.72 2.09 -10.10
N LYS A 174 1.67 1.30 -10.59
CA LYS A 174 2.75 0.77 -9.75
C LYS A 174 3.62 1.88 -9.14
N ARG A 175 3.93 2.92 -9.93
CA ARG A 175 4.65 4.09 -9.43
C ARG A 175 3.82 4.87 -8.40
N GLU A 176 2.53 5.05 -8.65
CA GLU A 176 1.61 5.69 -7.70
C GLU A 176 1.48 4.87 -6.40
N GLU A 177 1.50 3.54 -6.47
CA GLU A 177 1.50 2.65 -5.30
C GLU A 177 2.80 2.74 -4.50
N GLU A 178 3.95 2.75 -5.18
CA GLU A 178 5.27 2.92 -4.55
C GLU A 178 5.37 4.30 -3.87
N GLU A 179 4.90 5.36 -4.52
CA GLU A 179 4.82 6.70 -3.94
C GLU A 179 3.89 6.74 -2.72
N LYS A 180 2.70 6.12 -2.79
CA LYS A 180 1.77 6.01 -1.66
C LYS A 180 2.36 5.22 -0.49
N ALA A 181 3.05 4.11 -0.76
CA ALA A 181 3.71 3.29 0.25
C ALA A 181 4.86 4.06 0.93
N PHE A 182 5.63 4.83 0.16
CA PHE A 182 6.65 5.73 0.70
C PHE A 182 6.04 6.81 1.60
N GLN A 183 4.95 7.45 1.17
CA GLN A 183 4.23 8.44 1.99
C GLN A 183 3.75 7.82 3.31
N LEU A 184 3.06 6.68 3.26
CA LEU A 184 2.55 5.97 4.44
C LEU A 184 3.66 5.61 5.44
N SER A 185 4.78 5.05 4.98
CA SER A 185 5.91 4.67 5.83
C SER A 185 6.62 5.87 6.46
N PHE A 186 6.71 6.98 5.74
CA PHE A 186 7.23 8.24 6.27
C PHE A 186 6.33 8.79 7.39
N PHE A 187 5.01 8.80 7.18
CA PHE A 187 4.06 9.34 8.17
C PHE A 187 3.95 8.49 9.43
N GLN A 188 3.94 7.17 9.34
CA GLN A 188 3.73 6.32 10.52
C GLN A 188 4.86 6.43 11.55
N ASN A 189 6.11 6.57 11.11
CA ASN A 189 7.27 6.46 12.00
C ASN A 189 7.95 7.81 12.29
N LYS A 190 8.00 8.73 11.31
CA LYS A 190 8.79 9.97 11.40
C LYS A 190 7.96 11.20 11.77
N TRP A 191 6.65 11.18 11.51
CA TRP A 191 5.78 12.35 11.70
C TRP A 191 5.72 12.84 13.14
N LYS A 192 5.58 11.93 14.13
CA LYS A 192 5.51 12.31 15.55
C LYS A 192 6.76 13.04 16.03
N ILE A 193 7.94 12.55 15.62
CA ILE A 193 9.23 13.11 16.00
C ILE A 193 9.42 14.48 15.34
N LEU A 194 9.09 14.58 14.04
CA LEU A 194 9.17 15.83 13.30
C LEU A 194 8.19 16.88 13.83
N SER A 195 6.95 16.49 14.18
CA SER A 195 5.94 17.40 14.74
C SER A 195 6.33 17.91 16.12
N LEU A 196 6.91 17.06 16.97
CA LEU A 196 7.38 17.45 18.31
C LEU A 196 8.59 18.39 18.23
N GLY A 197 9.57 18.08 17.36
CA GLY A 197 10.72 18.95 17.13
C GLY A 197 10.32 20.31 16.56
N TYR A 198 9.37 20.32 15.62
CA TYR A 198 8.82 21.55 15.06
C TYR A 198 8.07 22.39 16.10
N LEU A 199 7.19 21.79 16.90
CA LEU A 199 6.50 22.50 17.99
C LEU A 199 7.50 23.07 19.01
N GLY A 200 8.54 22.32 19.36
CA GLY A 200 9.63 22.80 20.20
C GLY A 200 10.30 24.07 19.64
N LEU A 201 10.63 24.08 18.35
CA LEU A 201 11.19 25.26 17.68
C LEU A 201 10.21 26.44 17.64
N VAL A 202 8.91 26.20 17.43
CA VAL A 202 7.88 27.25 17.49
C VAL A 202 7.85 27.88 18.88
N PHE A 203 7.77 27.08 19.94
CA PHE A 203 7.74 27.59 21.32
C PHE A 203 9.00 28.34 21.70
N LEU A 204 10.18 27.83 21.31
CA LEU A 204 11.46 28.48 21.59
C LEU A 204 11.55 29.84 20.90
N ASN A 205 11.06 29.95 19.66
CA ASN A 205 11.00 31.22 18.93
C ASN A 205 9.95 32.19 19.50
N ILE A 206 8.77 31.74 19.91
CA ILE A 206 7.78 32.59 20.58
C ILE A 206 8.36 33.11 21.91
N PHE A 207 9.02 32.24 22.68
CA PHE A 207 9.62 32.60 23.95
C PHE A 207 10.75 33.62 23.79
N THR A 208 11.64 33.45 22.82
CA THR A 208 12.70 34.44 22.54
C THR A 208 12.07 35.77 22.12
N LEU A 209 11.06 35.76 21.25
CA LEU A 209 10.40 36.98 20.78
C LEU A 209 9.69 37.73 21.92
N VAL A 210 8.98 37.03 22.80
CA VAL A 210 8.39 37.62 24.02
C VAL A 210 9.47 38.18 24.94
N LYS A 211 10.57 37.45 25.16
CA LYS A 211 11.66 37.89 26.03
C LYS A 211 12.34 39.16 25.50
N PHE A 212 12.67 39.20 24.20
CA PHE A 212 13.32 40.36 23.58
C PHE A 212 12.40 41.57 23.45
N ASN A 213 11.08 41.37 23.37
CA ASN A 213 10.10 42.46 23.32
C ASN A 213 9.70 42.98 24.71
N LYS A 214 9.93 42.20 25.78
CA LYS A 214 9.66 42.58 27.18
C LYS A 214 10.87 43.20 27.88
N SER A 215 12.09 42.96 27.39
CA SER A 215 13.33 43.49 27.97
C SER A 215 13.73 44.88 27.45
N ARG A 216 12.78 45.68 26.96
CA ARG A 216 13.04 47.03 26.43
C ARG A 216 11.91 48.00 26.68
#